data_AF-A0A5Q0HEN6-F1
#
_entry.id   AF-A0A5Q0HEN6-F1
#
_cell.length_a   1.000
_cell.length_b   1.000
_cell.length_c   1.000
_cell.angle_alpha   90.00
_cell.angle_beta   90.00
_cell.angle_gamma   90.00
#
_symmetry.space_group_name_H-M   'P 1'
#
loop_
_entity.id
_entity.type
_entity.pdbx_description
1 polymer ?
#
loop_
_entity_poly.entity_id
_entity_poly.type
_entity_poly.pdbx_seq_one_letter_code
_entity_poly.pdbx_strand_id
1 'polypeptide(L)' 'MPHTVRLRIDSFTKAVRLAGFRSDYALARAMGIHRSTVIRVSRGILHPGPAFIAGTLVALAPMQFDDLFEVVPLHRAQ' A
#
# COMPACT_ATOMS: atom_id res chain seq x y z
N MET A 1 -1.44 23.57 -5.03
CA MET A 1 -1.80 22.67 -3.92
C MET A 1 -0.95 21.41 -4.05
N PRO A 2 -0.16 21.03 -3.03
CA PRO A 2 0.59 19.78 -3.08
C PRO A 2 -0.36 18.57 -3.09
N HIS A 3 0.07 17.49 -3.71
CA HIS A 3 -0.67 16.22 -3.76
C HIS A 3 0.14 15.14 -3.05
N THR A 4 -0.55 14.07 -2.63
CA THR A 4 0.06 12.88 -2.03
C THR A 4 -0.62 11.62 -2.55
N VAL A 5 0.01 10.48 -2.33
CA VAL A 5 -0.55 9.18 -2.65
C VAL A 5 -1.27 8.63 -1.43
N ARG A 6 -2.48 8.10 -1.64
CA ARG A 6 -3.24 7.37 -0.63
C ARG A 6 -3.47 5.93 -1.10
N LEU A 7 -3.40 5.00 -0.15
CA LEU A 7 -3.75 3.60 -0.39
C LEU A 7 -5.27 3.42 -0.44
N ARG A 8 -5.76 2.71 -1.46
CA ARG A 8 -7.15 2.24 -1.53
C ARG A 8 -7.25 0.98 -0.68
N ILE A 9 -7.48 1.14 0.63
CA ILE A 9 -7.38 0.07 1.63
C ILE A 9 -8.20 -1.16 1.25
N ASP A 10 -9.43 -0.97 0.77
CA ASP A 10 -10.29 -2.09 0.38
C ASP A 10 -9.78 -2.83 -0.86
N SER A 11 -9.36 -2.11 -1.90
CA SER A 11 -8.77 -2.70 -3.11
C SER A 11 -7.48 -3.44 -2.78
N PHE A 12 -6.60 -2.83 -1.97
CA PHE A 12 -5.37 -3.45 -1.49
C PHE A 12 -5.65 -4.73 -0.70
N THR A 13 -6.56 -4.69 0.26
CA THR A 13 -6.90 -5.86 1.09
C THR A 13 -7.44 -7.01 0.24
N LYS A 14 -8.26 -6.71 -0.78
CA LYS A 14 -8.75 -7.71 -1.74
C LYS A 14 -7.60 -8.28 -2.59
N ALA A 15 -6.75 -7.42 -3.15
CA ALA A 15 -5.61 -7.85 -3.96
C ALA A 15 -4.63 -8.73 -3.18
N VAL A 16 -4.30 -8.38 -1.94
CA VAL A 16 -3.46 -9.18 -1.04
C VAL A 16 -4.04 -10.58 -0.83
N ARG A 17 -5.35 -10.69 -0.60
CA ARG A 17 -6.03 -11.99 -0.42
C ARG A 17 -6.05 -12.81 -1.72
N LEU A 18 -6.30 -12.17 -2.86
CA LEU A 18 -6.30 -12.81 -4.18
C LEU A 18 -4.92 -13.31 -4.59
N ALA A 19 -3.86 -12.56 -4.25
CA ALA A 19 -2.47 -12.96 -4.42
C ALA A 19 -2.04 -14.09 -3.45
N GLY A 20 -2.92 -14.55 -2.56
CA GLY A 20 -2.65 -15.69 -1.67
C GLY A 20 -1.87 -15.36 -0.40
N PHE A 21 -1.61 -14.09 -0.11
CA PHE A 21 -0.91 -13.71 1.12
C PHE A 21 -1.82 -13.88 2.35
N ARG A 22 -1.41 -14.75 3.28
CA ARG A 22 -2.15 -15.07 4.51
C ARG A 22 -1.67 -14.31 5.75
N SER A 23 -0.60 -13.53 5.64
CA SER A 23 -0.08 -12.73 6.75
C SER A 23 0.65 -11.48 6.26
N ASP A 24 0.61 -10.43 7.08
CA ASP A 24 1.36 -9.19 6.82
C ASP A 24 2.86 -9.46 6.70
N TYR A 25 3.37 -10.46 7.41
CA TYR A 25 4.80 -10.81 7.37
C TYR A 25 5.20 -11.40 6.01
N ALA A 26 4.40 -12.32 5.46
CA ALA A 26 4.65 -12.89 4.14
C ALA A 26 4.58 -11.80 3.05
N LEU A 27 3.59 -10.92 3.14
CA LEU A 27 3.45 -9.78 2.23
C LEU A 27 4.64 -8.82 2.35
N ALA A 28 5.03 -8.44 3.57
CA ALA A 28 6.16 -7.53 3.80
C ALA A 28 7.47 -8.07 3.22
N ARG A 29 7.71 -9.39 3.33
CA ARG A 29 8.87 -10.03 2.68
C ARG A 29 8.79 -9.96 1.17
N ALA A 30 7.63 -10.25 0.58
CA ALA A 30 7.44 -10.15 -0.87
C ALA A 30 7.62 -8.70 -1.39
N MET A 31 7.21 -7.72 -0.59
CA MET A 31 7.41 -6.29 -0.87
C MET A 31 8.83 -5.78 -0.58
N GLY A 32 9.66 -6.57 0.11
CA GLY A 32 11.00 -6.16 0.52
C GLY A 32 11.04 -5.05 1.58
N ILE A 33 10.03 -4.93 2.45
CA ILE A 33 9.95 -3.87 3.48
C ILE A 33 9.65 -4.42 4.88
N HIS A 34 9.78 -3.58 5.91
CA HIS A 34 9.41 -3.95 7.28
C HIS A 34 7.90 -4.17 7.44
N ARG A 35 7.54 -5.24 8.18
CA ARG A 35 6.14 -5.57 8.51
C ARG A 35 5.40 -4.43 9.20
N SER A 36 6.06 -3.68 10.07
CA SER A 36 5.46 -2.53 10.77
C SER A 36 5.01 -1.44 9.79
N THR A 37 5.74 -1.23 8.70
CA THR A 37 5.36 -0.31 7.62
C THR A 37 4.07 -0.78 6.94
N VAL A 38 3.97 -2.09 6.63
CA VAL A 38 2.77 -2.66 6.01
C VAL A 38 1.53 -2.41 6.87
N ILE A 39 1.63 -2.73 8.17
CA ILE A 39 0.53 -2.57 9.12
C ILE A 39 0.12 -1.10 9.26
N ARG A 40 1.07 -0.19 9.36
CA ARG A 40 0.77 1.24 9.56
C ARG A 40 0.12 1.85 8.33
N VAL A 41 0.56 1.51 7.13
CA VAL A 41 -0.04 2.00 5.89
C VAL A 41 -1.40 1.37 5.64
N SER A 42 -1.57 0.06 5.84
CA SER A 42 -2.87 -0.62 5.64
C SER A 42 -3.95 -0.15 6.63
N ARG A 43 -3.55 0.35 7.81
CA ARG A 43 -4.44 0.97 8.79
C ARG A 43 -4.65 2.47 8.57
N GLY A 44 -4.05 3.07 7.55
CA GLY A 44 -4.14 4.52 7.29
C GLY A 44 -3.39 5.40 8.29
N ILE A 45 -2.54 4.82 9.15
CA ILE A 45 -1.72 5.56 10.14
C ILE A 45 -0.54 6.27 9.46
N LEU A 46 -0.03 5.70 8.38
CA LEU A 46 1.10 6.23 7.61
C LEU A 46 0.71 6.37 6.13
N HIS A 47 1.14 7.45 5.49
CA HIS A 47 1.03 7.58 4.05
C HIS A 47 2.00 6.60 3.34
N PRO A 48 1.59 5.96 2.23
CA PRO A 48 2.46 5.07 1.48
C PRO A 48 3.67 5.85 0.91
N GLY A 49 4.86 5.50 1.38
CA GLY A 49 6.11 6.03 0.82
C GLY A 49 6.55 5.29 -0.45
N PRO A 50 7.59 5.78 -1.15
CA PRO A 50 8.06 5.20 -2.41
C PRO A 50 8.36 3.69 -2.33
N ALA A 51 9.03 3.25 -1.26
CA ALA A 51 9.35 1.84 -1.06
C ALA A 51 8.10 0.96 -0.89
N PHE A 52 7.07 1.47 -0.20
CA PHE A 52 5.80 0.76 -0.06
C PHE A 52 5.09 0.65 -1.40
N ILE A 53 5.01 1.75 -2.16
CA ILE A 53 4.35 1.79 -3.47
C ILE A 53 5.02 0.81 -4.44
N ALA A 54 6.35 0.93 -4.62
CA ALA A 54 7.10 0.05 -5.52
C ALA A 54 7.00 -1.42 -5.11
N GLY A 55 7.21 -1.73 -3.83
CA GLY A 55 7.11 -3.09 -3.31
C GLY A 55 5.71 -3.69 -3.48
N THR A 56 4.66 -2.86 -3.38
CA THR A 56 3.28 -3.31 -3.59
C THR A 56 3.05 -3.69 -5.05
N LEU A 57 3.47 -2.86 -6.00
CA LEU A 57 3.28 -3.12 -7.44
C LEU A 57 4.06 -4.35 -7.92
N VAL A 58 5.22 -4.61 -7.32
CA VAL A 58 5.98 -5.84 -7.58
C VAL A 58 5.30 -7.06 -6.94
N ALA A 59 4.94 -6.98 -5.65
CA ALA A 59 4.40 -8.13 -4.92
C ALA A 59 2.98 -8.53 -5.35
N LEU A 60 2.20 -7.59 -5.87
CA LEU A 60 0.80 -7.79 -6.28
C LEU A 60 0.62 -7.70 -7.80
N ALA A 61 1.67 -7.90 -8.59
CA ALA A 61 1.54 -7.99 -10.04
C ALA A 61 0.43 -8.99 -10.45
N PRO A 62 -0.41 -8.67 -11.45
CA PRO A 62 -0.27 -7.58 -12.42
C PRO A 62 -0.96 -6.26 -12.05
N MET A 63 -1.34 -6.05 -10.78
CA MET A 63 -2.01 -4.82 -10.33
C MET A 63 -1.20 -3.57 -10.70
N GLN A 64 -1.89 -2.54 -11.19
CA GLN A 64 -1.31 -1.26 -11.55
C GLN A 64 -1.48 -0.23 -10.42
N PHE A 65 -0.86 0.94 -10.60
CA PHE A 65 -0.94 2.01 -9.60
C PHE A 65 -2.38 2.39 -9.28
N ASP A 66 -3.21 2.65 -10.29
CA ASP A 66 -4.59 3.15 -10.10
C ASP A 66 -5.56 2.10 -9.50
N ASP A 67 -5.19 0.82 -9.56
CA ASP A 67 -5.97 -0.25 -8.91
C ASP A 67 -5.87 -0.17 -7.38
N LEU A 68 -4.69 0.24 -6.88
CA LEU A 68 -4.30 0.12 -5.47
C LEU A 68 -4.12 1.46 -4.78
N PHE A 69 -3.83 2.51 -5.55
CA PHE A 69 -3.48 3.83 -5.06
C PHE A 69 -4.32 4.90 -5.74
N GLU A 70 -4.39 6.07 -5.11
CA GLU A 70 -4.99 7.25 -5.69
C GLU A 70 -4.19 8.49 -5.29
N VAL A 71 -4.13 9.47 -6.19
CA VAL A 71 -3.52 10.77 -5.94
C VAL A 71 -4.58 11.68 -5.34
N VAL A 72 -4.34 12.20 -4.14
CA VAL A 72 -5.26 13.07 -3.42
C VAL A 72 -4.58 14.39 -3.06
N PRO A 73 -5.34 15.48 -2.84
CA PRO A 73 -4.79 16.71 -2.28
C PRO A 73 -4.12 16.42 -0.94
N LEU A 74 -2.92 16.98 -0.72
CA LEU A 74 -2.24 16.90 0.57
C LEU A 74 -2.95 17.84 1.55
N HIS A 75 -3.91 17.30 2.30
CA HIS A 75 -4.46 17.99 3.45
C HIS A 75 -3.48 17.86 4.61
N ARG A 76 -2.90 18.97 5.06
CA ARG A 76 -2.31 19.01 6.40
C ARG A 76 -3.45 18.80 7.39
N ALA A 77 -3.32 17.81 8.27
CA ALA A 77 -4.22 17.67 9.40
C ALA A 77 -4.31 19.04 10.12
N GLN A 78 -5.55 19.47 10.40
CA GLN A 78 -5.80 20.58 11.32
C GLN A 78 -5.36 20.17 12.72
#